data_AF-A0A7R8YS91-F1
#
_entry.id   AF-A0A7R8YS91-F1
#
_cell.length_a   1.000
_cell.length_b   1.000
_cell.length_c   1.000
_cell.angle_alpha   90.00
_cell.angle_beta   90.00
_cell.angle_gamma   90.00
#
_symmetry.space_group_name_H-M   'P 1'
#
loop_
_entity.id
_entity.type
_entity.pdbx_description
1 polymer ?
#
loop_
_entity_poly.entity_id
_entity_poly.type
_entity_poly.pdbx_seq_one_letter_code
_entity_poly.pdbx_strand_id
1 'polypeptide(L)'
;MTLCDLKNDDYHKLVLAEIPEDKTKTKSKLKVFKGIGMVSEHSLPGIPTSLVSFYTEEATPKTPIIAASIGPDVLFYRNMKPYFKYTLPSLPINPLEIDIWRKLPIQVPENQGALITELGTIPFEELTPQSQKLLGISESERDVSIIYILNSSENNLPWLLLSLEIIK
;
A
#
# COMPACT_ATOMS: atom_id res chain seq x y z
N MET A 1 -9.61 -6.03 -14.20
CA MET A 1 -10.07 -5.41 -15.46
C MET A 1 -11.53 -5.01 -15.30
N THR A 2 -12.04 -4.03 -16.04
CA THR A 2 -13.46 -3.66 -16.00
C THR A 2 -13.94 -3.12 -17.35
N LEU A 3 -15.25 -3.20 -17.60
CA LEU A 3 -15.89 -2.72 -18.83
C LEU A 3 -16.90 -1.64 -18.45
N CYS A 4 -16.82 -0.46 -19.07
CA CYS A 4 -17.75 0.63 -18.80
C CYS A 4 -17.86 1.61 -19.95
N ASP A 5 -18.99 2.31 -20.03
CA ASP A 5 -19.14 3.45 -20.92
C ASP A 5 -18.57 4.72 -20.26
N LEU A 6 -17.29 5.00 -20.54
CA LEU A 6 -16.59 6.18 -20.01
C LEU A 6 -17.15 7.53 -20.48
N LYS A 7 -17.89 7.57 -21.61
CA LYS A 7 -18.32 8.83 -22.24
C LYS A 7 -19.84 9.00 -22.27
N ASN A 8 -20.59 7.99 -21.81
CA ASN A 8 -22.03 7.92 -21.97
C ASN A 8 -22.43 8.07 -23.46
N ASP A 9 -21.70 7.36 -24.33
CA ASP A 9 -21.87 7.32 -25.80
C ASP A 9 -22.39 5.96 -26.31
N ASP A 10 -22.94 5.13 -25.42
CA ASP A 10 -23.36 3.74 -25.63
C ASP A 10 -22.23 2.80 -26.10
N TYR A 11 -20.98 3.26 -26.05
CA TYR A 11 -19.81 2.47 -26.42
C TYR A 11 -18.98 2.11 -25.20
N HIS A 12 -19.08 0.84 -24.80
CA HIS A 12 -18.33 0.28 -23.69
C HIS A 12 -16.85 0.13 -24.04
N LYS A 13 -15.98 0.60 -23.15
CA LYS A 13 -14.52 0.59 -23.28
C LYS A 13 -13.94 -0.34 -22.23
N LEU A 14 -12.95 -1.14 -22.63
CA LEU A 14 -12.24 -2.03 -21.73
C LEU A 14 -11.16 -1.23 -21.00
N VAL A 15 -11.17 -1.29 -19.66
CA VAL A 15 -10.16 -0.66 -18.82
C VAL A 15 -9.35 -1.74 -18.12
N LEU A 16 -8.03 -1.66 -18.26
CA LEU A 16 -7.06 -2.64 -17.76
C LEU A 16 -6.04 -1.96 -16.85
N ALA A 17 -5.73 -2.62 -15.74
CA ALA A 17 -4.61 -2.25 -14.89
C ALA A 17 -3.46 -3.22 -15.21
N GLU A 18 -2.46 -2.72 -15.92
CA GLU A 18 -1.26 -3.46 -16.29
C GLU A 18 -0.26 -3.46 -15.13
N ILE A 19 0.22 -4.65 -14.80
CA ILE A 19 1.33 -4.88 -13.88
C ILE A 19 2.54 -5.26 -14.75
N PRO A 20 3.64 -4.49 -14.71
CA PRO A 20 4.83 -4.78 -15.49
C PRO A 20 5.56 -6.00 -14.92
N GLU A 21 6.28 -6.71 -15.78
CA GLU A 21 7.14 -7.84 -15.40
C GLU A 21 8.28 -7.36 -14.48
N ASP A 22 8.98 -6.29 -14.88
CA ASP A 22 9.99 -5.63 -14.05
C ASP A 22 9.40 -4.40 -13.33
N LYS A 23 8.99 -4.63 -12.09
CA LYS A 23 8.43 -3.61 -11.18
C LYS A 23 9.43 -2.53 -10.76
N THR A 24 10.74 -2.78 -10.90
CA THR A 24 11.79 -1.83 -10.48
C THR A 24 12.07 -0.77 -11.52
N LYS A 25 11.83 -1.08 -12.80
CA LYS A 25 12.09 -0.18 -13.93
C LYS A 25 10.85 0.53 -14.45
N THR A 26 9.69 -0.13 -14.37
CA THR A 26 8.47 0.35 -15.01
C THR A 26 7.34 0.45 -14.00
N LYS A 27 6.58 1.56 -14.06
CA LYS A 27 5.39 1.74 -13.24
C LYS A 27 4.19 1.01 -13.86
N SER A 28 3.28 0.55 -13.01
CA SER A 28 1.99 0.01 -13.45
C SER A 28 1.19 1.08 -14.19
N LYS A 29 0.33 0.65 -15.13
CA LYS A 29 -0.45 1.58 -15.97
C LYS A 29 -1.92 1.20 -16.02
N LEU A 30 -2.78 2.20 -16.06
CA LEU A 30 -4.19 2.06 -16.37
C LEU A 30 -4.39 2.33 -17.87
N LYS A 31 -4.75 1.31 -18.64
CA LYS A 31 -4.93 1.35 -20.10
C LYS A 31 -6.41 1.26 -20.47
N VAL A 32 -6.82 2.04 -21.47
CA VAL A 32 -8.20 2.06 -22.00
C VAL A 32 -8.17 1.60 -23.44
N PHE A 33 -9.05 0.66 -23.78
CA PHE A 33 -9.18 0.09 -25.12
C PHE A 33 -10.56 0.36 -25.71
N LYS A 34 -10.58 0.63 -27.02
CA LYS A 34 -11.77 0.76 -27.86
C LYS A 34 -11.64 -0.23 -29.02
N GLY A 35 -12.46 -1.28 -29.03
CA GLY A 35 -12.26 -2.41 -29.93
C GLY A 35 -10.90 -3.07 -29.68
N ILE A 36 -10.09 -3.22 -30.73
CA ILE A 36 -8.74 -3.80 -30.66
C ILE A 36 -7.65 -2.76 -30.37
N GLY A 37 -7.98 -1.45 -30.38
CA GLY A 37 -7.00 -0.37 -30.23
C GLY A 37 -6.94 0.17 -28.80
N MET A 38 -5.72 0.44 -28.31
CA MET A 38 -5.51 1.22 -27.09
C MET A 38 -5.73 2.71 -27.38
N VAL A 39 -6.53 3.38 -26.55
CA VAL A 39 -6.91 4.79 -26.73
C VAL A 39 -6.23 5.71 -25.72
N SER A 40 -6.01 5.24 -24.49
CA SER A 40 -5.26 6.01 -23.50
C SER A 40 -4.52 5.11 -22.52
N GLU A 41 -3.46 5.67 -21.93
CA GLU A 41 -2.72 5.06 -20.83
C GLU A 41 -2.40 6.10 -19.75
N HIS A 42 -2.40 5.67 -18.49
CA HIS A 42 -2.15 6.53 -17.34
C HIS A 42 -1.27 5.80 -16.33
N SER A 43 -0.17 6.40 -15.89
CA SER A 43 0.70 5.79 -14.88
C SER A 43 0.00 5.70 -13.52
N LEU A 44 0.12 4.55 -12.88
CA LEU A 44 -0.32 4.31 -11.51
C LEU A 44 0.84 4.53 -10.53
N PRO A 45 0.57 5.00 -9.30
CA PRO A 45 1.62 5.25 -8.30
C PRO A 45 2.16 3.97 -7.65
N GLY A 46 1.51 2.83 -7.83
CA GLY A 46 1.93 1.54 -7.27
C GLY A 46 1.30 0.37 -8.02
N ILE A 47 1.45 -0.83 -7.46
CA ILE A 47 0.94 -2.07 -8.07
C ILE A 47 -0.55 -2.22 -7.76
N PRO A 48 -1.42 -2.24 -8.79
CA PRO A 48 -2.85 -2.45 -8.60
C PRO A 48 -3.16 -3.90 -8.24
N THR A 49 -4.07 -4.10 -7.30
CA THR A 49 -4.57 -5.44 -6.91
C THR A 49 -5.93 -5.73 -7.55
N SER A 50 -6.78 -4.71 -7.66
CA SER A 50 -8.12 -4.83 -8.22
C SER A 50 -8.52 -3.57 -8.98
N LEU A 51 -9.49 -3.72 -9.89
CA LEU A 51 -10.03 -2.64 -10.69
C LEU A 51 -11.52 -2.85 -10.88
N VAL A 52 -12.33 -1.85 -10.53
CA VAL A 52 -13.79 -1.88 -10.68
C VAL A 52 -14.29 -0.57 -11.28
N SER A 53 -15.41 -0.63 -12.00
CA SER A 53 -16.14 0.55 -12.45
C SER A 53 -17.53 0.54 -11.81
N PHE A 54 -18.02 1.71 -11.43
CA PHE A 54 -19.35 1.89 -10.84
C PHE A 54 -19.86 3.30 -11.08
N TYR A 55 -21.16 3.52 -10.86
CA TYR A 55 -21.82 4.81 -11.03
C TYR A 55 -22.33 5.28 -9.66
N THR A 56 -22.01 6.52 -9.28
CA THR A 56 -22.37 7.08 -7.96
C THR A 56 -23.55 8.05 -7.99
N GLU A 57 -23.89 8.59 -9.15
CA GLU A 57 -24.89 9.65 -9.31
C GLU A 57 -26.09 9.14 -10.13
N GLU A 58 -27.28 9.66 -9.82
CA GLU A 58 -28.44 9.63 -10.74
C GLU A 58 -28.35 10.71 -11.83
N ALA A 59 -27.31 11.55 -11.80
CA ALA A 59 -27.10 12.65 -12.74
C ALA A 59 -26.94 12.14 -14.18
N THR A 60 -27.56 12.87 -15.11
CA THR A 60 -27.49 12.62 -16.55
C THR A 60 -26.59 13.66 -17.22
N PRO A 61 -25.55 13.27 -17.97
CA PRO A 61 -25.17 11.88 -18.32
C PRO A 61 -24.42 11.15 -17.20
N LYS A 62 -24.70 9.84 -17.07
CA LYS A 62 -24.04 8.99 -16.07
C LYS A 62 -22.58 8.79 -16.45
N THR A 63 -21.66 9.33 -15.65
CA THR A 63 -20.22 9.13 -15.85
C THR A 63 -19.74 8.06 -14.86
N PRO A 64 -19.11 6.96 -15.32
CA PRO A 64 -18.59 5.96 -14.40
C PRO A 64 -17.36 6.49 -13.66
N ILE A 65 -17.18 5.99 -12.45
CA ILE A 65 -15.96 6.11 -11.67
C ILE A 65 -15.20 4.79 -11.80
N ILE A 66 -13.90 4.89 -12.07
CA ILE A 66 -12.98 3.75 -12.06
C ILE A 66 -12.24 3.76 -10.73
N ALA A 67 -12.36 2.71 -9.93
CA ALA A 67 -11.60 2.52 -8.71
C ALA A 67 -10.52 1.47 -8.90
N ALA A 68 -9.28 1.83 -8.58
CA ALA A 68 -8.12 0.94 -8.55
C ALA A 68 -7.61 0.82 -7.11
N SER A 69 -7.52 -0.41 -6.59
CA SER A 69 -6.93 -0.64 -5.26
C SER A 69 -5.42 -0.82 -5.38
N ILE A 70 -4.65 -0.04 -4.62
CA ILE A 70 -3.18 -0.07 -4.58
C ILE A 70 -2.74 -0.02 -3.12
N GLY A 71 -2.21 -1.12 -2.59
CA GLY A 71 -1.86 -1.20 -1.17
C GLY A 71 -3.07 -0.89 -0.26
N PRO A 72 -2.94 0.02 0.75
CA PRO A 72 -4.05 0.43 1.61
C PRO A 72 -4.97 1.47 0.96
N ASP A 73 -4.67 1.90 -0.27
CA ASP A 73 -5.35 2.98 -0.95
C ASP A 73 -6.32 2.48 -2.02
N VAL A 74 -7.43 3.19 -2.19
CA VAL A 74 -8.32 3.09 -3.35
C VAL A 74 -8.27 4.42 -4.09
N LEU A 75 -7.78 4.39 -5.33
CA LEU A 75 -7.69 5.54 -6.21
C LEU A 75 -8.89 5.56 -7.15
N PHE A 76 -9.62 6.67 -7.13
CA PHE A 76 -10.80 6.87 -7.95
C PHE A 76 -10.46 7.80 -9.11
N TYR A 77 -10.87 7.41 -10.31
CA TYR A 77 -10.70 8.16 -11.54
C TYR A 77 -12.07 8.47 -12.15
N ARG A 78 -12.30 9.74 -12.48
CA ARG A 78 -13.48 10.21 -13.23
C ARG A 78 -12.98 10.80 -14.55
N ASN A 79 -13.54 10.37 -15.68
CA ASN A 79 -13.04 10.72 -17.02
C ASN A 79 -11.52 10.45 -17.19
N MET A 80 -11.04 9.35 -16.61
CA MET A 80 -9.62 8.96 -16.58
C MET A 80 -8.66 9.99 -15.96
N LYS A 81 -9.20 10.92 -15.15
CA LYS A 81 -8.42 11.84 -14.33
C LYS A 81 -8.54 11.43 -12.86
N PRO A 82 -7.46 11.51 -12.06
CA PRO A 82 -7.55 11.31 -10.62
C PRO A 82 -8.62 12.23 -10.03
N TYR A 83 -9.52 11.65 -9.24
CA TYR A 83 -10.69 12.34 -8.69
C TYR A 83 -10.66 12.34 -7.15
N PHE A 84 -10.41 11.17 -6.57
CA PHE A 84 -10.40 10.98 -5.12
C PHE A 84 -9.43 9.86 -4.74
N LYS A 85 -8.88 9.94 -3.53
CA LYS A 85 -8.07 8.89 -2.93
C LYS A 85 -8.66 8.58 -1.57
N TYR A 86 -9.01 7.33 -1.34
CA TYR A 86 -9.37 6.82 -0.03
C TYR A 86 -8.22 5.97 0.51
N THR A 87 -7.79 6.24 1.74
CA THR A 87 -6.81 5.41 2.45
C THR A 87 -7.51 4.72 3.59
N LEU A 88 -7.33 3.39 3.71
CA LEU A 88 -7.90 2.64 4.82
C LEU A 88 -7.43 3.22 6.16
N PRO A 89 -8.32 3.36 7.16
CA PRO A 89 -7.93 3.84 8.48
C PRO A 89 -6.95 2.86 9.13
N SER A 90 -5.90 3.40 9.75
CA SER A 90 -4.95 2.58 10.51
C SER A 90 -5.60 2.04 11.77
N LEU A 91 -5.28 0.79 12.11
CA LEU A 91 -5.67 0.19 13.38
C LEU A 91 -4.75 0.69 14.50
N PRO A 92 -5.24 0.76 15.75
CA PRO A 92 -4.39 1.05 16.90
C PRO A 92 -3.34 -0.05 17.06
N ILE A 93 -2.10 0.35 17.32
CA ILE A 93 -0.98 -0.57 17.54
C ILE A 93 -0.89 -0.88 19.03
N ASN A 94 -0.55 -2.12 19.38
CA ASN A 94 -0.35 -2.52 20.76
C ASN A 94 0.76 -1.66 21.44
N PRO A 95 0.52 -1.06 22.62
CA PRO A 95 1.51 -0.23 23.29
C PRO A 95 2.85 -0.93 23.57
N LEU A 96 2.82 -2.23 23.89
CA LEU A 96 4.02 -3.02 24.15
C LEU A 96 4.85 -3.18 22.87
N GLU A 97 4.20 -3.39 21.74
CA GLU A 97 4.85 -3.42 20.42
C GLU A 97 5.57 -2.10 20.14
N ILE A 98 4.92 -0.96 20.38
CA ILE A 98 5.52 0.37 20.19
C ILE A 98 6.77 0.53 21.05
N ASP A 99 6.70 0.15 22.32
CA ASP A 99 7.82 0.30 23.26
C ASP A 99 9.00 -0.61 22.88
N ILE A 100 8.74 -1.82 22.38
CA ILE A 100 9.77 -2.72 21.86
C ILE A 100 10.45 -2.11 20.64
N TRP A 101 9.69 -1.61 19.66
CA TRP A 101 10.23 -0.99 18.46
C TRP A 101 11.10 0.24 18.77
N ARG A 102 10.79 1.00 19.81
CA ARG A 102 11.64 2.11 20.29
C ARG A 102 12.95 1.64 20.89
N LYS A 103 12.96 0.49 21.59
CA LYS A 103 14.14 -0.05 22.28
C LYS A 103 15.07 -0.83 21.34
N LEU A 104 14.52 -1.52 20.34
CA LEU A 104 15.26 -2.36 19.39
C LEU A 104 16.51 -1.68 18.78
N PRO A 105 16.44 -0.45 18.22
CA PRO A 105 17.61 0.18 17.62
C PRO A 105 18.70 0.62 18.63
N ILE A 106 18.34 0.76 19.91
CA ILE A 106 19.24 1.26 20.95
C ILE A 106 19.99 0.10 21.62
N GLN A 107 19.38 -1.08 21.66
CA GLN A 107 19.94 -2.24 22.35
C GLN A 107 21.03 -2.94 21.54
N VAL A 108 22.04 -3.44 22.25
CA VAL A 108 23.05 -4.33 21.69
C VAL A 108 22.41 -5.64 21.20
N PRO A 109 22.93 -6.28 20.13
CA PRO A 109 22.34 -7.48 19.53
C PRO A 109 22.04 -8.59 20.54
N GLU A 110 22.88 -8.76 21.56
CA GLU A 110 22.69 -9.76 22.61
C GLU A 110 21.41 -9.53 23.43
N ASN A 111 20.98 -8.28 23.58
CA ASN A 111 19.77 -7.90 24.31
C ASN A 111 18.52 -7.84 23.43
N GLN A 112 18.67 -7.83 22.10
CA GLN A 112 17.53 -7.78 21.18
C GLN A 112 16.72 -9.08 21.20
N GLY A 113 17.36 -10.22 21.46
CA GLY A 113 16.68 -11.52 21.58
C GLY A 113 15.61 -11.53 22.68
N ALA A 114 15.88 -10.87 23.81
CA ALA A 114 14.91 -10.75 24.90
C ALA A 114 13.70 -9.91 24.49
N LEU A 115 13.92 -8.78 23.81
CA LEU A 115 12.85 -7.92 23.30
C LEU A 115 12.00 -8.63 22.23
N ILE A 116 12.61 -9.42 21.35
CA ILE A 116 11.88 -10.19 20.34
C ILE A 116 11.04 -11.30 21.00
N THR A 117 11.56 -11.91 22.05
CA THR A 117 10.81 -12.90 22.85
C THR A 117 9.61 -12.24 23.53
N GLU A 118 9.79 -11.04 24.07
CA GLU A 118 8.71 -10.23 24.64
C GLU A 118 7.66 -9.85 23.58
N LEU A 119 8.09 -9.48 22.37
CA LEU A 119 7.20 -9.19 21.24
C LEU A 119 6.33 -10.39 20.87
N GLY A 120 6.90 -11.60 20.95
CA GLY A 120 6.19 -12.86 20.71
C GLY A 120 5.12 -13.20 21.76
N THR A 121 5.01 -12.45 22.85
CA THR A 121 3.94 -12.63 23.84
C THR A 121 2.61 -11.99 23.41
N ILE A 122 2.65 -11.03 22.48
CA ILE A 122 1.46 -10.42 21.90
C ILE A 122 0.79 -11.44 20.95
N PRO A 123 -0.55 -11.60 20.99
CA PRO A 123 -1.26 -12.41 20.01
C PRO A 123 -0.95 -11.98 18.58
N PHE A 124 -0.77 -12.96 17.68
CA PHE A 124 -0.33 -12.69 16.31
C PHE A 124 -1.27 -11.72 15.56
N GLU A 125 -2.57 -11.85 15.79
CA GLU A 125 -3.63 -11.00 15.23
C GLU A 125 -3.61 -9.54 15.71
N GLU A 126 -2.99 -9.25 16.86
CA GLU A 126 -2.85 -7.88 17.39
C GLU A 126 -1.54 -7.20 16.94
N LEU A 127 -0.59 -7.98 16.42
CA LEU A 127 0.68 -7.48 15.93
C LEU A 127 0.53 -6.80 14.56
N THR A 128 1.33 -5.76 14.33
CA THR A 128 1.45 -5.21 12.98
C THR A 128 2.12 -6.22 12.03
N PRO A 129 1.87 -6.11 10.70
CA PRO A 129 2.55 -6.95 9.72
C PRO A 129 4.08 -6.90 9.79
N GLN A 130 4.65 -5.80 10.28
CA GLN A 130 6.10 -5.64 10.46
C GLN A 130 6.62 -6.49 11.61
N SER A 131 5.94 -6.48 12.76
CA SER A 131 6.29 -7.35 13.89
C SER A 131 6.09 -8.82 13.56
N GLN A 132 5.00 -9.16 12.88
CA GLN A 132 4.78 -10.53 12.38
C GLN A 132 5.93 -10.97 11.46
N LYS A 133 6.37 -10.10 10.55
CA LYS A 133 7.52 -10.36 9.67
C LYS A 133 8.82 -10.51 10.47
N LEU A 134 9.06 -9.66 11.47
CA LEU A 134 10.24 -9.72 12.34
C LEU A 134 10.32 -11.03 13.13
N LEU A 135 9.18 -11.54 13.62
CA LEU A 135 9.11 -12.83 14.31
C LEU A 135 9.35 -14.02 13.37
N GLY A 136 9.02 -13.88 12.08
CA GLY A 136 9.18 -14.94 11.08
C GLY A 136 10.57 -15.08 10.46
N ILE A 137 11.50 -14.15 10.71
CA ILE A 137 12.85 -14.18 10.12
C ILE A 137 13.87 -14.87 11.04
N SER A 138 14.89 -15.46 10.40
CA SER A 138 15.99 -16.15 11.08
C SER A 138 16.87 -15.19 11.89
N GLU A 139 17.45 -15.65 13.01
CA GLU A 139 18.30 -14.83 13.88
C GLU A 139 19.44 -14.12 13.15
N SER A 140 20.06 -14.80 12.18
CA SER A 140 21.13 -14.24 11.34
C SER A 140 20.71 -13.06 10.47
N GLU A 141 19.42 -12.91 10.18
CA GLU A 141 18.89 -11.88 9.29
C GLU A 141 18.17 -10.75 10.05
N ARG A 142 18.04 -10.87 11.38
CA ARG A 142 17.27 -9.93 12.20
C ARG A 142 17.88 -8.55 12.22
N ASP A 143 19.18 -8.42 12.46
CA ASP A 143 19.85 -7.12 12.56
C ASP A 143 19.68 -6.31 11.27
N VAL A 144 19.91 -6.95 10.13
CA VAL A 144 19.76 -6.34 8.80
C VAL A 144 18.31 -5.92 8.55
N SER A 145 17.37 -6.78 8.95
CA SER A 145 15.94 -6.51 8.76
C SER A 145 15.43 -5.38 9.65
N ILE A 146 15.89 -5.29 10.91
CA ILE A 146 15.56 -4.19 11.82
C ILE A 146 16.02 -2.86 11.22
N ILE A 147 17.27 -2.80 10.74
CA ILE A 147 17.82 -1.61 10.08
C ILE A 147 17.00 -1.25 8.82
N TYR A 148 16.64 -2.24 8.01
CA TYR A 148 15.84 -2.01 6.81
C TYR A 148 14.44 -1.48 7.13
N ILE A 149 13.76 -2.06 8.13
CA ILE A 149 12.41 -1.66 8.54
C ILE A 149 12.41 -0.21 9.06
N LEU A 150 13.43 0.16 9.85
CA LEU A 150 13.58 1.52 10.38
C LEU A 150 13.88 2.57 9.31
N ASN A 151 14.56 2.19 8.22
CA ASN A 151 14.97 3.13 7.17
C ASN A 151 14.00 3.19 5.97
N SER A 152 12.98 2.34 5.91
CA SER A 152 12.05 2.33 4.77
C SER A 152 11.09 3.53 4.80
N SER A 153 11.15 4.37 3.77
CA SER A 153 10.26 5.52 3.56
C SER A 153 8.80 5.15 3.21
N GLU A 154 8.55 3.88 2.88
CA GLU A 154 7.19 3.35 2.69
C GLU A 154 6.49 3.10 4.04
N ASN A 155 7.25 3.01 5.12
CA ASN A 155 6.75 2.85 6.48
C ASN A 155 6.46 4.24 7.05
N ASN A 156 5.33 4.81 6.66
CA ASN A 156 4.77 5.99 7.31
C ASN A 156 4.30 5.61 8.72
N LEU A 157 5.24 5.29 9.60
CA LEU A 157 5.06 5.14 11.04
C LEU A 157 5.37 6.52 11.64
N PRO A 158 4.36 7.40 11.79
CA PRO A 158 4.57 8.77 12.26
C PRO A 158 5.26 8.87 13.64
N TRP A 159 5.31 7.78 14.40
CA TRP A 159 5.94 7.73 15.72
C TRP A 159 7.43 7.34 15.72
N LEU A 160 8.00 6.82 14.62
CA LEU A 160 9.46 6.59 14.51
C LEU A 160 10.21 7.89 14.20
N LEU A 161 9.59 8.82 13.47
CA LEU A 161 10.19 10.12 13.12
C LEU A 161 10.49 10.99 14.35
N LEU A 162 9.79 10.78 15.46
CA LEU A 162 10.08 11.46 16.74
C LEU A 162 11.36 10.97 17.43
N SER A 163 11.88 9.79 17.08
CA SER A 163 13.12 9.27 17.68
C SER A 163 14.40 9.68 16.95
N LEU A 164 14.31 10.10 15.68
CA LEU A 164 15.48 10.51 14.88
C LEU A 164 15.88 11.97 15.07
N GLU A 165 15.02 12.81 15.68
CA GLU A 165 15.36 14.21 16.00
C GLU A 165 16.20 14.36 17.29
N ILE A 166 16.47 13.28 18.02
CA ILE A 166 17.19 13.32 19.31
C ILE A 166 18.70 13.00 19.16
N ILE A 167 19.18 12.66 17.96
CA ILE A 167 20.60 12.34 17.70
C ILE A 167 21.25 13.35 16.74
N LYS A 168 21.09 14.65 17.01
CA LYS A 168 21.93 15.70 16.40
C LYS A 168 22.55 16.60 17.46
#